data_AF-T1CYX5-F1
#
_entry.id   AF-T1CYX5-F1
#
_cell.length_a   1.000
_cell.length_b   1.000
_cell.length_c   1.000
_cell.angle_alpha   90.00
_cell.angle_beta   90.00
_cell.angle_gamma   90.00
#
_symmetry.space_group_name_H-M   'P 1'
#
loop_
_entity.id
_entity.type
_entity.pdbx_description
1 polymer ?
#
loop_
_entity_poly.entity_id
_entity_poly.type
_entity_poly.pdbx_seq_one_letter_code
_entity_poly.pdbx_strand_id
1 'polypeptide(L)' 'PEPFDPNWKGGFFCPCHKSRYDVAGRVFDGVPAPLNMVIPPYHYIDDVHVRIGVNPKGAA' A
#
# COMPACT_ATOMS: atom_id res chain seq x y z
N PRO A 1 9.15 18.25 4.51
CA PRO A 1 9.10 16.82 4.87
C PRO A 1 9.32 16.65 6.37
N GLU A 2 8.35 16.08 7.10
CA GLU A 2 8.58 15.80 8.52
C GLU A 2 9.57 14.63 8.67
N PRO A 3 10.33 14.58 9.77
CA PRO A 3 11.25 13.47 10.03
C PRO A 3 10.52 12.12 10.05
N PHE A 4 11.18 11.09 9.53
CA PHE A 4 10.73 9.71 9.64
C PHE A 4 10.56 9.33 11.12
N ASP A 5 9.47 8.63 11.49
CA ASP A 5 9.26 8.13 12.85
C ASP A 5 10.22 6.97 13.16
N PRO A 6 11.27 7.17 13.97
CA PRO A 6 12.28 6.13 14.21
C PRO A 6 11.76 4.97 15.06
N ASN A 7 10.59 5.13 15.70
CA ASN A 7 9.98 4.10 16.53
C ASN A 7 8.98 3.24 15.77
N TRP A 8 8.72 3.52 14.50
CA TRP A 8 7.83 2.72 13.67
C TRP A 8 8.34 1.29 13.51
N LYS A 9 7.55 0.31 13.96
CA LYS A 9 8.00 -1.10 14.09
C LYS A 9 7.70 -2.00 12.89
N GLY A 10 6.97 -1.53 11.89
CA GLY A 10 6.74 -2.31 10.68
C GLY A 10 5.55 -1.85 9.86
N GLY A 11 5.52 -2.19 8.57
CA GLY A 11 4.58 -1.65 7.60
C GLY A 11 5.13 -0.39 6.93
N PHE A 12 4.26 0.49 6.46
CA PHE A 12 4.63 1.68 5.69
C PHE A 12 4.34 2.96 6.46
N PHE A 13 5.19 3.97 6.26
CA PHE A 13 5.07 5.28 6.90
C PHE A 13 5.16 6.41 5.88
N CYS A 14 4.20 7.33 5.93
CA CYS A 14 4.17 8.53 5.09
C CYS A 14 4.71 9.74 5.89
N PRO A 15 5.91 10.27 5.58
CA PRO A 15 6.53 11.37 6.33
C PRO A 15 5.91 12.75 6.05
N CYS A 16 4.91 12.84 5.17
CA CYS A 16 4.23 14.10 4.88
C CYS A 16 3.27 14.51 6.01
N HIS A 17 2.50 13.54 6.54
CA HIS A 17 1.46 13.79 7.55
C HIS A 17 1.43 12.68 8.62
N LYS A 18 2.51 11.90 8.75
CA LYS A 18 2.68 10.82 9.73
C LYS A 18 1.63 9.69 9.65
N SER A 19 1.07 9.44 8.47
CA SER A 19 0.18 8.30 8.27
C SER A 19 0.95 6.99 8.30
N ARG A 20 0.33 5.98 8.94
CA ARG A 20 0.89 4.65 9.13
C ARG A 20 -0.01 3.62 8.46
N TYR A 21 0.61 2.62 7.85
CA TYR A 21 -0.08 1.49 7.25
C TYR A 21 0.59 0.21 7.70
N ASP A 22 -0.19 -0.85 7.91
CA ASP A 22 0.40 -2.15 8.20
C ASP A 22 1.08 -2.77 6.96
N VAL A 23 1.63 -3.97 7.12
CA VAL A 23 2.33 -4.70 6.03
C VAL A 23 1.41 -5.09 4.87
N ALA A 24 0.08 -5.08 5.06
CA ALA A 24 -0.90 -5.30 4.01
C ALA A 24 -1.37 -4.00 3.34
N GLY A 25 -0.81 -2.84 3.73
CA GLY A 25 -1.19 -1.54 3.20
C GLY A 25 -2.51 -0.99 3.78
N ARG A 26 -3.01 -1.55 4.89
CA ARG A 26 -4.20 -1.03 5.59
C ARG A 26 -3.82 0.14 6.48
N VAL A 27 -4.61 1.21 6.43
CA VAL A 27 -4.37 2.40 7.23
C VAL A 27 -4.72 2.15 8.69
N PHE A 28 -3.89 2.66 9.61
CA PHE A 28 -4.23 2.67 11.03
C PHE A 28 -5.30 3.72 11.33
N ASP A 29 -6.11 3.50 12.35
CA ASP A 29 -7.04 4.53 12.79
C ASP A 29 -6.32 5.74 13.41
N GLY A 30 -6.94 6.92 13.36
CA GLY A 30 -6.42 8.14 13.97
C GLY A 30 -5.25 8.81 13.25
N VAL A 31 -4.95 8.45 11.99
CA VAL A 31 -4.01 9.19 11.14
C VAL A 31 -4.71 9.94 10.00
N PRO A 32 -4.06 10.93 9.36
CA PRO A 32 -4.71 11.76 8.32
C PRO A 32 -5.07 11.03 7.02
N ALA A 33 -4.50 9.85 6.76
CA ALA A 33 -4.83 9.10 5.55
C ALA A 33 -6.24 8.52 5.66
N PRO A 34 -7.14 8.79 4.70
CA PRO A 34 -8.54 8.41 4.82
C PRO A 34 -8.83 6.97 4.37
N LEU A 35 -7.90 6.34 3.64
CA LEU A 35 -8.11 5.07 2.96
C LEU A 35 -6.87 4.18 3.04
N ASN A 36 -7.09 2.88 2.83
CA ASN A 36 -6.02 1.91 2.59
C ASN A 36 -5.29 2.20 1.27
N MET A 37 -4.08 1.66 1.12
CA MET A 37 -3.37 1.73 -0.16
C MET A 37 -4.17 1.04 -1.27
N VAL A 38 -4.20 1.66 -2.45
CA VAL A 38 -4.88 1.11 -3.62
C VAL A 38 -4.15 -0.15 -4.07
N ILE A 39 -4.92 -1.22 -4.28
CA ILE A 39 -4.43 -2.42 -4.94
C ILE A 39 -4.61 -2.18 -6.45
N PRO A 40 -3.53 -2.00 -7.23
CA PRO A 40 -3.65 -1.83 -8.67
C PRO A 40 -4.13 -3.15 -9.29
N PRO A 41 -4.76 -3.15 -10.48
CA PRO A 41 -5.05 -4.38 -11.17
C PRO A 41 -3.78 -5.14 -11.54
N TYR A 42 -3.80 -6.46 -11.39
CA TYR A 42 -2.66 -7.32 -11.73
C TYR A 42 -3.09 -8.73 -12.12
N HIS A 43 -2.20 -9.46 -12.76
CA HIS A 43 -2.30 -10.90 -12.95
C HIS A 43 -0.91 -11.54 -12.98
N TYR A 44 -0.84 -12.84 -12.68
CA TYR A 44 0.36 -13.65 -12.85
C TYR A 44 0.50 -14.03 -14.33
N ILE A 45 1.69 -13.84 -14.88
CA ILE A 45 2.03 -14.33 -16.23
C ILE A 45 2.47 -15.81 -16.13
N ASP A 46 3.23 -16.12 -15.08
CA ASP A 46 3.72 -17.44 -14.70
C ASP A 46 4.02 -17.44 -13.19
N ASP A 47 4.65 -18.50 -12.67
CA ASP A 47 4.91 -18.69 -11.24
C ASP A 47 5.86 -17.65 -10.61
N VAL A 48 6.63 -16.91 -11.41
CA VAL A 48 7.66 -15.96 -10.91
C VAL A 48 7.50 -14.54 -11.45
N HIS A 49 6.57 -14.30 -12.38
CA HIS A 49 6.31 -12.99 -12.96
C HIS A 49 4.86 -12.51 -12.75
N VAL A 50 4.73 -11.25 -12.31
CA VAL A 50 3.45 -10.54 -12.17
C VAL A 50 3.43 -9.34 -13.12
N ARG A 51 2.31 -9.13 -13.81
CA ARG A 51 2.05 -7.92 -14.60
C ARG A 51 1.02 -7.03 -13.91
N ILE A 52 1.42 -5.79 -13.66
CA ILE A 52 0.61 -4.75 -13.03
C ILE A 52 0.04 -3.82 -14.11
N GLY A 53 -1.20 -3.37 -13.95
CA GLY A 53 -1.85 -2.36 -14.78
C GLY A 53 -2.66 -2.89 -15.96
N VAL A 54 -2.78 -4.21 -16.13
CA VAL A 54 -3.61 -4.83 -17.17
C VAL A 54 -4.69 -5.69 -16.50
N ASN A 55 -5.95 -5.27 -16.64
CA ASN A 55 -7.10 -6.09 -16.24
C ASN A 55 -7.14 -7.34 -17.13
N PRO A 56 -7.10 -8.56 -16.57
CA PRO A 56 -7.42 -9.74 -17.36
C PRO A 56 -8.86 -9.60 -17.86
N LYS A 57 -9.12 -9.97 -19.12
CA LYS A 57 -10.47 -9.93 -19.71
C LYS A 57 -11.43 -10.72 -18.81
N GLY A 58 -12.37 -10.03 -18.17
CA GLY A 58 -13.37 -10.63 -17.28
C GLY A 58 -13.15 -10.42 -15.78
N ALA A 59 -12.13 -9.67 -15.35
CA ALA A 59 -12.09 -9.15 -13.98
C ALA A 59 -13.14 -8.03 -13.82
N ALA A 60 -14.04 -8.22 -12.85
CA ALA A 60 -15.09 -7.26 -12.48
C ALA A 60 -14.51 -6.00 -11.84
#